data_AF-A0A660QGX5-F1
#
_entry.id   AF-A0A660QGX5-F1
#
_cell.length_a   1.000
_cell.length_b   1.000
_cell.length_c   1.000
_cell.angle_alpha   90.00
_cell.angle_beta   90.00
_cell.angle_gamma   90.00
#
_symmetry.space_group_name_H-M   'P 1'
#
loop_
_entity.id
_entity.type
_entity.pdbx_description
1 polymer ?
#
loop_
_entity_poly.entity_id
_entity_poly.type
_entity_poly.pdbx_seq_one_letter_code
_entity_poly.pdbx_strand_id
1 'polypeptide(L)'
;MKCPFCGYEDTKVLDSRPTSDGTVIRRRRECPKCGARFTTYERYEVGPVLVVKKDGRREKFDRSKIMKGILKACEKRPVTYEDMEKLVDRVVLEIQKMGNPEVSTKVIGELVMSGLKELDQVAYVRFASVYKDFREIDQFLDIVKELKKELEELRRKLMYEISERIKEARELGDLAENSEYEAAKNEQGRIGSRIMEIEQILNNAQIIENAEASEVGLGHWIILRNLDTNEEYKVRLVTPQEADIFNGKLSSDSPLGRSLLGKKVGDVVKVKAPKGTFRYEILGIGPE
;
A
#
# COMPACT_ATOMS: atom_id res chain seq x y z
N MET A 1 27.01 33.66 -24.11
CA MET A 1 27.75 32.98 -23.02
C MET A 1 29.10 33.67 -22.90
N LYS A 2 29.46 34.12 -21.69
CA LYS A 2 30.71 34.85 -21.45
C LYS A 2 31.94 34.01 -21.79
N CYS A 3 32.92 34.64 -22.47
CA CYS A 3 34.20 34.02 -22.73
C CYS A 3 34.96 33.79 -21.42
N PRO A 4 35.38 32.56 -21.10
CA PRO A 4 36.06 32.26 -19.84
C PRO A 4 37.48 32.86 -19.76
N PHE A 5 38.05 33.31 -20.89
CA PHE A 5 39.42 33.85 -20.94
C PHE A 5 39.47 35.37 -20.84
N CYS A 6 38.53 36.09 -21.46
CA CYS A 6 38.56 37.55 -21.55
C CYS A 6 37.28 38.24 -21.06
N GLY A 7 36.29 37.47 -20.60
CA GLY A 7 35.03 37.98 -20.03
C GLY A 7 34.05 38.60 -21.03
N TYR A 8 34.35 38.59 -22.34
CA TYR A 8 33.46 39.14 -23.37
C TYR A 8 32.10 38.43 -23.36
N GLU A 9 31.00 39.18 -23.51
CA GLU A 9 29.62 38.72 -23.28
C GLU A 9 29.20 37.57 -24.21
N ASP A 10 29.76 37.53 -25.43
CA ASP A 10 29.36 36.60 -26.48
C ASP A 10 30.47 35.71 -27.03
N THR A 11 30.06 34.53 -27.46
CA THR A 11 30.93 33.48 -28.01
C THR A 11 30.21 32.81 -29.18
N LYS A 12 30.94 32.56 -30.28
CA LYS A 12 30.40 31.97 -31.51
C LYS A 12 30.52 30.44 -31.45
N VAL A 13 29.45 29.71 -31.76
CA VAL A 13 29.47 28.24 -31.86
C VAL A 13 30.02 27.86 -33.24
N LEU A 14 31.03 26.97 -33.26
CA LEU A 14 31.68 26.48 -34.48
C LEU A 14 31.21 25.06 -34.86
N ASP A 15 31.09 24.16 -33.89
CA ASP A 15 30.77 22.74 -34.12
C ASP A 15 29.95 22.24 -32.93
N SER A 16 28.90 21.45 -33.19
CA SER A 16 28.00 20.89 -32.18
C SER A 16 27.82 19.40 -32.47
N ARG A 17 28.20 18.55 -31.51
CA ARG A 17 28.09 17.08 -31.64
C ARG A 17 27.45 16.49 -30.38
N PRO A 18 26.48 15.57 -30.51
CA PRO A 18 26.03 14.77 -29.37
C PRO A 18 27.13 13.78 -28.96
N THR A 19 27.28 13.49 -27.66
CA THR A 19 28.07 12.34 -27.19
C THR A 19 27.36 11.02 -27.45
N SER A 20 28.09 9.90 -27.36
CA SER A 20 27.59 8.52 -27.55
C SER A 20 26.27 8.23 -26.84
N ASP A 21 26.11 8.76 -25.63
CA ASP A 21 24.94 8.52 -24.78
C ASP A 21 23.77 9.50 -25.05
N GLY A 22 23.92 10.46 -25.98
CA GLY A 22 22.86 11.40 -26.39
C GLY A 22 22.43 12.45 -25.34
N THR A 23 22.86 12.31 -24.09
CA THR A 23 22.44 13.16 -22.95
C THR A 23 23.23 14.47 -22.80
N VAL A 24 24.34 14.61 -23.55
CA VAL A 24 25.23 15.77 -23.47
C VAL A 24 25.55 16.26 -24.88
N ILE A 25 25.42 17.57 -25.11
CA ILE A 25 25.82 18.21 -26.37
C ILE A 25 27.17 18.88 -26.15
N ARG A 26 28.18 18.43 -26.89
CA ARG A 26 29.50 19.04 -26.93
C ARG A 26 29.50 20.16 -27.97
N ARG A 27 29.75 21.40 -27.56
CA ARG A 27 29.85 22.57 -28.46
C ARG A 27 31.27 23.14 -28.45
N ARG A 28 31.88 23.27 -29.62
CA ARG A 28 33.15 24.01 -29.81
C ARG A 28 32.81 25.47 -30.07
N ARG A 29 33.37 26.38 -29.26
CA ARG A 29 33.11 27.81 -29.32
C ARG A 29 34.40 28.60 -29.58
N GLU A 30 34.25 29.78 -30.18
CA GLU A 30 35.32 30.75 -30.39
C GLU A 30 34.88 32.13 -29.89
N CYS A 31 35.75 32.83 -29.18
CA CYS A 31 35.48 34.20 -28.78
C CYS A 31 35.84 35.17 -29.92
N PRO A 32 34.92 36.02 -30.40
CA PRO A 32 35.21 37.00 -31.45
C PRO A 32 36.14 38.13 -30.98
N LYS A 33 36.27 38.37 -29.67
CA LYS A 33 37.15 39.42 -29.11
C LYS A 33 38.62 38.99 -28.97
N CYS A 34 38.88 37.79 -28.44
CA CYS A 34 40.25 37.33 -28.17
C CYS A 34 40.69 36.12 -29.01
N GLY A 35 39.83 35.60 -29.88
CA GLY A 35 40.12 34.43 -30.73
C GLY A 35 40.22 33.09 -29.99
N ALA A 36 40.06 33.07 -28.67
CA ALA A 36 40.20 31.85 -27.87
C ALA A 36 39.14 30.81 -28.25
N ARG A 37 39.59 29.58 -28.51
CA ARG A 37 38.74 28.42 -28.82
C ARG A 37 38.62 27.50 -27.61
N PHE A 38 37.40 27.10 -27.27
CA PHE A 38 37.14 26.21 -26.14
C PHE A 38 35.94 25.31 -26.39
N THR A 39 35.80 24.27 -25.59
CA THR A 39 34.68 23.32 -25.66
C THR A 39 33.79 23.50 -24.44
N THR A 40 32.49 23.58 -24.65
CA THR A 40 31.48 23.56 -23.59
C THR A 40 30.65 22.29 -23.71
N TYR A 41 30.30 21.71 -22.56
CA TYR A 41 29.37 20.59 -22.47
C TYR A 41 28.05 21.12 -21.96
N GLU A 42 27.00 20.97 -22.76
CA GLU A 42 25.64 21.34 -22.39
C GLU A 42 24.91 20.09 -21.94
N ARG A 43 24.35 20.15 -20.73
CA ARG A 43 23.55 19.06 -20.14
C ARG A 43 22.15 19.59 -19.86
N TYR A 44 21.15 18.75 -20.04
CA TYR A 44 19.82 19.05 -19.52
C TYR A 44 19.89 19.08 -18.00
N GLU A 45 19.71 20.26 -17.42
CA GLU A 45 19.58 20.42 -15.98
C GLU A 45 18.11 20.23 -15.63
N VAL A 46 17.77 19.03 -15.13
CA VAL A 46 16.42 18.79 -14.61
C VAL A 46 16.36 19.46 -13.24
N GLY A 47 15.60 20.54 -13.13
CA GLY A 47 15.36 21.20 -11.85
C GLY A 47 14.81 20.23 -10.80
N PRO A 48 15.00 20.49 -9.49
CA PRO A 48 14.50 19.60 -8.45
C PRO A 48 12.97 19.52 -8.52
N VAL A 49 12.45 18.31 -8.70
CA VAL A 49 11.01 18.05 -8.68
C VAL A 49 10.49 18.20 -7.25
N LEU A 50 9.42 18.97 -7.07
CA LEU A 50 8.71 19.10 -5.80
C LEU A 50 7.51 18.16 -5.79
N VAL A 51 7.25 17.55 -4.64
CA VAL A 51 6.11 16.67 -4.40
C VAL A 51 5.04 17.42 -3.61
N VAL A 52 3.84 17.50 -4.16
CA VAL A 52 2.65 18.06 -3.51
C VAL A 52 1.92 16.96 -2.74
N LYS A 53 1.89 17.08 -1.42
CA LYS A 53 1.18 16.16 -0.50
C LYS A 53 -0.33 16.35 -0.55
N LYS A 54 -1.09 15.40 0.00
CA LYS A 54 -2.56 15.45 0.11
C LYS A 54 -3.05 16.71 0.86
N ASP A 55 -2.28 17.18 1.83
CA ASP A 55 -2.56 18.38 2.63
C ASP A 55 -2.03 19.68 1.99
N GLY A 56 -1.56 19.62 0.74
CA GLY A 56 -1.04 20.77 0.01
C GLY A 56 0.40 21.15 0.35
N ARG A 57 1.05 20.50 1.33
CA ARG A 57 2.47 20.74 1.62
C ARG A 57 3.36 20.32 0.45
N ARG A 58 4.41 21.09 0.18
CA ARG A 58 5.43 20.79 -0.83
C ARG A 58 6.70 20.30 -0.17
N GLU A 59 7.24 19.19 -0.66
CA GLU A 59 8.53 18.67 -0.24
C GLU A 59 9.41 18.37 -1.44
N LYS A 60 10.73 18.30 -1.26
CA LYS A 60 11.62 17.81 -2.32
C LYS A 60 11.32 16.35 -2.60
N PHE A 61 11.32 15.98 -3.88
CA PHE A 61 11.25 14.60 -4.29
C PHE A 61 12.42 13.80 -3.70
N ASP A 62 12.12 12.66 -3.09
CA ASP A 62 13.11 11.74 -2.52
C ASP A 62 12.79 10.32 -2.98
N ARG A 63 13.69 9.77 -3.81
CA ARG A 63 13.64 8.41 -4.32
C ARG A 63 13.50 7.38 -3.19
N SER A 64 14.16 7.62 -2.07
CA SER A 64 14.20 6.71 -0.92
C SER A 64 12.81 6.49 -0.32
N LYS A 65 11.91 7.48 -0.40
CA LYS A 65 10.53 7.35 0.10
C LYS A 65 9.71 6.39 -0.76
N ILE A 66 9.90 6.39 -2.07
CA ILE A 66 9.23 5.45 -2.98
C ILE A 66 9.72 4.03 -2.70
N MET A 67 11.04 3.85 -2.61
CA MET A 67 11.64 2.56 -2.31
C MET A 67 11.11 1.97 -0.99
N LYS A 68 11.04 2.78 0.08
CA LYS A 68 10.45 2.33 1.36
C LYS A 68 9.00 1.90 1.24
N GLY A 69 8.19 2.62 0.44
CA GLY A 69 6.79 2.25 0.18
C GLY A 69 6.65 0.92 -0.55
N ILE A 70 7.47 0.71 -1.59
CA ILE A 70 7.51 -0.54 -2.36
C ILE A 70 7.98 -1.71 -1.50
N LEU A 71 9.08 -1.53 -0.75
CA LEU A 71 9.61 -2.55 0.16
C LEU A 71 8.55 -3.06 1.15
N LYS A 72 7.78 -2.14 1.73
CA LYS A 72 6.69 -2.48 2.65
C LYS A 72 5.58 -3.27 1.94
N ALA A 73 5.23 -2.90 0.71
CA ALA A 73 4.22 -3.62 -0.07
C ALA A 73 4.68 -5.03 -0.48
N CYS A 74 5.96 -5.18 -0.82
CA CYS A 74 6.58 -6.43 -1.27
C CYS A 74 7.04 -7.36 -0.13
N GLU A 75 6.75 -7.05 1.14
CA GLU A 75 7.20 -7.85 2.28
C GLU A 75 6.68 -9.30 2.18
N LYS A 76 7.61 -10.27 2.25
CA LYS A 76 7.36 -11.72 2.09
C LYS A 76 6.71 -12.10 0.74
N ARG A 77 6.96 -11.32 -0.32
CA ARG A 77 6.56 -11.62 -1.69
C ARG A 77 7.74 -12.11 -2.53
N PRO A 78 7.51 -12.89 -3.60
CA PRO A 78 8.56 -13.35 -4.52
C PRO A 78 8.98 -12.23 -5.48
N VAL A 79 9.32 -11.05 -4.96
CA VAL A 79 9.80 -9.88 -5.73
C VAL A 79 11.22 -9.58 -5.28
N THR A 80 12.17 -9.53 -6.22
CA THR A 80 13.56 -9.29 -5.89
C THR A 80 13.82 -7.81 -5.63
N TYR A 81 14.88 -7.50 -4.89
CA TYR A 81 15.29 -6.11 -4.66
C TYR A 81 15.62 -5.39 -5.98
N GLU A 82 16.21 -6.11 -6.93
CA GLU A 82 16.57 -5.58 -8.26
C GLU A 82 15.32 -5.18 -9.06
N ASP A 83 14.25 -5.97 -8.99
CA ASP A 83 12.97 -5.64 -9.66
C ASP A 83 12.33 -4.39 -9.03
N MET A 84 12.43 -4.24 -7.70
CA MET A 84 11.97 -3.04 -7.00
C MET A 84 12.80 -1.81 -7.39
N GLU A 85 14.12 -1.93 -7.52
CA GLU A 85 14.97 -0.84 -8.01
C GLU A 85 14.61 -0.42 -9.43
N LYS A 86 14.44 -1.39 -10.35
CA LYS A 86 14.01 -1.13 -11.73
C LYS A 86 12.66 -0.42 -11.78
N LEU A 87 11.73 -0.80 -10.91
CA LEU A 87 10.45 -0.10 -10.78
C LEU A 87 10.63 1.35 -10.32
N VAL A 88 11.43 1.58 -9.29
CA VAL A 88 11.72 2.94 -8.79
C VAL A 88 12.35 3.79 -9.89
N ASP A 89 13.32 3.26 -10.63
CA ASP A 89 13.96 3.95 -11.75
C ASP A 89 12.98 4.33 -12.85
N ARG A 90 12.07 3.41 -13.19
CA ARG A 90 10.98 3.68 -14.16
C ARG A 90 10.11 4.83 -13.67
N VAL A 91 9.69 4.82 -12.40
CA VAL A 91 8.85 5.88 -11.81
C VAL A 91 9.57 7.23 -11.83
N VAL A 92 10.84 7.27 -11.42
CA VAL A 92 11.65 8.49 -11.44
C VAL A 92 11.76 9.05 -12.86
N LEU A 93 12.03 8.18 -13.84
CA LEU A 93 12.15 8.57 -15.24
C LEU A 93 10.83 9.16 -15.77
N GLU A 94 9.69 8.53 -15.47
CA GLU A 94 8.38 9.04 -15.88
C GLU A 94 8.07 10.41 -15.26
N ILE A 95 8.38 10.59 -13.97
CA ILE A 95 8.22 11.89 -13.30
C ILE A 95 9.08 12.97 -13.98
N GLN A 96 10.32 12.65 -14.37
CA GLN A 96 11.20 13.59 -15.06
C GLN A 96 10.71 13.91 -16.48
N LYS A 97 10.21 12.91 -17.22
CA LYS A 97 9.65 13.08 -18.57
C LYS A 97 8.44 14.00 -18.61
N MET A 98 7.64 14.05 -17.54
CA MET A 98 6.50 14.95 -17.45
C MET A 98 6.91 16.44 -17.56
N GLY A 99 8.17 16.79 -17.32
CA GLY A 99 8.68 18.15 -17.44
C GLY A 99 8.09 19.14 -16.43
N ASN A 100 7.28 18.66 -15.49
CA ASN A 100 6.61 19.47 -14.48
C ASN A 100 7.51 19.67 -13.26
N PRO A 101 7.67 20.91 -12.76
CA PRO A 101 8.45 21.18 -11.56
C PRO A 101 7.75 20.69 -10.28
N GLU A 102 6.44 20.44 -10.33
CA GLU A 102 5.64 19.92 -9.23
C GLU A 102 4.89 18.65 -9.66
N VAL A 103 4.92 17.60 -8.83
CA VAL A 103 4.18 16.36 -9.02
C VAL A 103 3.35 16.07 -7.78
N SER A 104 2.09 15.68 -7.94
CA SER A 104 1.27 15.30 -6.79
C SER A 104 1.64 13.90 -6.29
N THR A 105 1.47 13.69 -4.99
CA THR A 105 1.54 12.35 -4.39
C THR A 105 0.65 11.35 -5.12
N LYS A 106 -0.57 11.74 -5.52
CA LYS A 106 -1.51 10.90 -6.27
C LYS A 106 -0.88 10.31 -7.54
N VAL A 107 -0.24 11.16 -8.35
CA VAL A 107 0.42 10.75 -9.60
C VAL A 107 1.57 9.77 -9.33
N ILE A 108 2.40 10.04 -8.32
CA ILE A 108 3.48 9.10 -7.93
C ILE A 108 2.89 7.74 -7.54
N GLY A 109 1.82 7.73 -6.75
CA GLY A 109 1.14 6.51 -6.33
C GLY A 109 0.61 5.70 -7.51
N GLU A 110 -0.04 6.35 -8.48
CA GLU A 110 -0.54 5.71 -9.70
C GLU A 110 0.58 5.06 -10.52
N LEU A 111 1.72 5.74 -10.67
CA LEU A 111 2.89 5.18 -11.37
C LEU A 111 3.45 3.93 -10.66
N VAL A 112 3.56 3.98 -9.33
CA VAL A 112 4.03 2.83 -8.53
C VAL A 112 3.04 1.68 -8.60
N MET A 113 1.74 1.96 -8.49
CA MET A 113 0.67 0.97 -8.59
C MET A 113 0.67 0.28 -9.96
N SER A 114 0.86 1.02 -11.05
CA SER A 114 0.95 0.45 -12.39
C SER A 114 2.08 -0.58 -12.49
N GLY A 115 3.26 -0.25 -11.96
CA GLY A 115 4.38 -1.18 -12.02
C GLY A 115 4.29 -2.34 -11.03
N LEU A 116 3.73 -2.13 -9.83
CA LEU A 116 3.48 -3.22 -8.88
C LEU A 116 2.44 -4.21 -9.44
N LYS A 117 1.45 -3.75 -10.21
CA LYS A 117 0.46 -4.63 -10.84
C LYS A 117 1.09 -5.62 -11.82
N GLU A 118 2.18 -5.22 -12.50
CA GLU A 118 2.97 -6.09 -13.37
C GLU A 118 3.86 -7.07 -12.59
N LEU A 119 4.40 -6.62 -11.45
CA LEU A 119 5.34 -7.42 -10.64
C LEU A 119 4.63 -8.43 -9.72
N ASP A 120 3.63 -8.01 -8.95
CA ASP A 120 2.94 -8.84 -7.97
C ASP A 120 1.58 -8.25 -7.56
N GLN A 121 0.49 -8.99 -7.81
CA GLN A 121 -0.87 -8.55 -7.48
C GLN A 121 -1.09 -8.28 -5.99
N VAL A 122 -0.45 -9.03 -5.09
CA VAL A 122 -0.64 -8.88 -3.64
C VAL A 122 0.06 -7.62 -3.13
N ALA A 123 1.29 -7.37 -3.60
CA ALA A 123 2.02 -6.14 -3.31
C ALA A 123 1.27 -4.92 -3.86
N TYR A 124 0.68 -5.01 -5.05
CA TYR A 124 -0.20 -3.99 -5.59
C TYR A 124 -1.37 -3.66 -4.65
N VAL A 125 -2.13 -4.67 -4.19
CA VAL A 125 -3.27 -4.46 -3.27
C VAL A 125 -2.82 -3.83 -1.95
N ARG A 126 -1.71 -4.30 -1.39
CA ARG A 126 -1.13 -3.72 -0.15
C ARG A 126 -0.65 -2.28 -0.31
N PHE A 127 -0.13 -1.93 -1.47
CA PHE A 127 0.26 -0.56 -1.75
C PHE A 127 -0.98 0.33 -1.98
N ALA A 128 -1.99 -0.19 -2.67
CA ALA A 128 -3.26 0.48 -2.95
C ALA A 128 -3.98 0.86 -1.65
N SER A 129 -4.01 -0.03 -0.66
CA SER A 129 -4.71 0.19 0.62
C SER A 129 -4.13 1.33 1.46
N VAL A 130 -2.85 1.67 1.28
CA VAL A 130 -2.21 2.81 1.95
C VAL A 130 -2.49 4.13 1.22
N TYR A 131 -2.73 4.07 -0.10
CA TYR A 131 -2.78 5.25 -0.96
C TYR A 131 -4.20 5.71 -1.32
N LYS A 132 -5.13 4.76 -1.47
CA LYS A 132 -6.55 5.02 -1.67
C LYS A 132 -7.27 5.03 -0.32
N ASP A 133 -7.82 6.18 0.05
CA ASP A 133 -8.73 6.32 1.19
C ASP A 133 -9.98 5.42 1.02
N PHE A 134 -10.18 4.52 1.99
CA PHE A 134 -11.40 3.90 2.56
C PHE A 134 -12.57 3.41 1.69
N ARG A 135 -12.67 3.74 0.40
CA ARG A 135 -13.77 3.31 -0.48
C ARG A 135 -13.74 1.82 -0.86
N GLU A 136 -12.65 1.13 -0.56
CA GLU A 136 -12.54 -0.32 -0.79
C GLU A 136 -13.11 -1.16 0.37
N ILE A 137 -13.33 -0.58 1.57
CA ILE A 137 -14.01 -1.30 2.66
C ILE A 137 -15.50 -1.46 2.36
N ASP A 138 -16.18 -0.43 1.85
CA ASP A 138 -17.58 -0.55 1.46
C ASP A 138 -17.77 -1.54 0.31
N GLN A 139 -16.87 -1.49 -0.69
CA GLN A 139 -16.86 -2.47 -1.80
C GLN A 139 -16.56 -3.89 -1.31
N PHE A 140 -15.66 -4.04 -0.33
CA PHE A 140 -15.38 -5.33 0.29
C PHE A 140 -16.59 -5.86 1.07
N LEU A 141 -17.27 -5.01 1.84
CA LEU A 141 -18.51 -5.37 2.54
C LEU A 141 -19.62 -5.79 1.58
N ASP A 142 -19.73 -5.14 0.43
CA ASP A 142 -20.70 -5.51 -0.59
C ASP A 142 -20.35 -6.85 -1.26
N ILE A 143 -19.07 -7.12 -1.55
CA ILE A 143 -18.59 -8.43 -2.02
C ILE A 143 -18.88 -9.53 -0.98
N VAL A 144 -18.62 -9.26 0.31
CA VAL A 144 -18.91 -10.21 1.39
C VAL A 144 -20.41 -10.49 1.50
N LYS A 145 -21.28 -9.49 1.31
CA LYS A 145 -22.74 -9.68 1.26
C LYS A 145 -23.17 -10.52 0.05
N GLU A 146 -22.61 -10.27 -1.13
CA GLU A 146 -22.90 -11.05 -2.34
C GLU A 146 -22.49 -12.52 -2.18
N LEU A 147 -21.30 -12.78 -1.62
CA LEU A 147 -20.83 -14.14 -1.35
C LEU A 147 -21.71 -14.87 -0.33
N LYS A 148 -22.19 -14.18 0.72
CA LYS A 148 -23.14 -14.75 1.68
C LYS A 148 -24.47 -15.13 1.01
N LYS A 149 -24.97 -14.28 0.12
CA LYS A 149 -26.20 -14.56 -0.64
C LYS A 149 -26.02 -15.75 -1.59
N GLU A 150 -24.90 -15.80 -2.32
CA GLU A 150 -24.56 -16.94 -3.19
C GLU A 150 -24.49 -18.24 -2.38
N LEU A 151 -23.86 -18.21 -1.20
CA LEU A 151 -23.76 -19.36 -0.29
C LEU A 151 -25.15 -19.88 0.15
N GLU A 152 -26.07 -18.98 0.52
CA GLU A 152 -27.43 -19.36 0.92
C GLU A 152 -28.21 -20.00 -0.24
N GLU A 153 -28.10 -19.44 -1.45
CA GLU A 153 -28.75 -19.99 -2.65
C GLU A 153 -28.20 -21.38 -3.01
N LEU A 154 -26.87 -21.56 -2.98
CA LEU A 154 -26.22 -22.84 -3.25
C LEU A 154 -26.58 -23.89 -2.20
N ARG A 155 -26.62 -23.53 -0.90
CA ARG A 155 -27.05 -24.43 0.17
C ARG A 155 -28.50 -24.86 -0.01
N ARG A 156 -29.40 -23.94 -0.37
CA ARG A 156 -30.81 -24.26 -0.67
C ARG A 156 -30.90 -25.22 -1.86
N LYS A 157 -30.20 -24.93 -2.96
CA LYS A 157 -30.19 -25.79 -4.15
C LYS A 157 -29.66 -27.20 -3.84
N LEU A 158 -28.61 -27.29 -3.03
CA LEU A 158 -28.05 -28.57 -2.59
C LEU A 158 -29.02 -29.35 -1.69
N MET A 159 -29.67 -28.67 -0.73
CA MET A 159 -30.52 -29.32 0.27
C MET A 159 -31.86 -29.79 -0.28
N TYR A 160 -32.48 -29.03 -1.19
CA TYR A 160 -33.81 -29.34 -1.70
C TYR A 160 -33.75 -29.92 -3.11
N GLU A 161 -33.33 -29.14 -4.11
CA GLU A 161 -33.43 -29.52 -5.53
C GLU A 161 -32.58 -30.75 -5.89
N ILE A 162 -31.31 -30.76 -5.48
CA ILE A 162 -30.40 -31.87 -5.81
C ILE A 162 -30.75 -33.12 -5.01
N SER A 163 -31.10 -32.97 -3.73
CA SER A 163 -31.56 -34.09 -2.90
C SER A 163 -32.81 -34.75 -3.47
N GLU A 164 -33.77 -33.96 -3.95
CA GLU A 164 -35.02 -34.46 -4.56
C GLU A 164 -34.74 -35.16 -5.89
N ARG A 165 -33.95 -34.54 -6.79
CA ARG A 165 -33.54 -35.17 -8.06
C ARG A 165 -32.78 -36.48 -7.86
N ILE A 166 -31.89 -36.55 -6.87
CA ILE A 166 -31.16 -37.78 -6.54
C ILE A 166 -32.12 -38.86 -6.02
N LYS A 167 -33.14 -38.47 -5.24
CA LYS A 167 -34.14 -39.39 -4.71
C LYS A 167 -35.01 -39.96 -5.83
N GLU A 168 -35.54 -39.11 -6.71
CA GLU A 168 -36.35 -39.51 -7.88
C GLU A 168 -35.55 -40.42 -8.82
N ALA A 169 -34.30 -40.05 -9.15
CA ALA A 169 -33.44 -40.84 -10.01
C ALA A 169 -33.08 -42.22 -9.40
N ARG A 170 -33.09 -42.35 -8.06
CA ARG A 170 -32.86 -43.63 -7.37
C ARG A 170 -34.09 -44.53 -7.36
N GLU A 171 -35.29 -43.98 -7.43
CA GLU A 171 -36.54 -44.75 -7.50
C GLU A 171 -36.75 -45.44 -8.87
N LEU A 172 -36.04 -44.99 -9.91
CA LEU A 172 -36.05 -45.58 -11.26
C LEU A 172 -35.23 -46.89 -11.41
N GLY A 173 -34.61 -47.37 -10.31
CA GLY A 173 -34.14 -48.75 -10.18
C GLY A 173 -32.74 -49.04 -10.70
N ASP A 174 -32.41 -48.72 -11.96
CA ASP A 174 -31.11 -49.07 -12.53
C ASP A 174 -30.10 -47.91 -12.48
N LEU A 175 -29.36 -47.85 -11.37
CA LEU A 175 -28.47 -46.73 -11.03
C LEU A 175 -27.20 -46.64 -11.89
N ALA A 176 -26.75 -47.76 -12.49
CA ALA A 176 -25.47 -47.82 -13.20
C ALA A 176 -25.53 -47.24 -14.61
N GLU A 177 -26.73 -47.15 -15.19
CA GLU A 177 -26.98 -46.57 -16.51
C GLU A 177 -27.80 -45.27 -16.43
N ASN A 178 -28.19 -44.84 -15.22
CA ASN A 178 -28.99 -43.64 -15.04
C ASN A 178 -28.15 -42.36 -15.18
N SER A 179 -28.13 -41.82 -16.40
CA SER A 179 -27.48 -40.55 -16.73
C SER A 179 -27.98 -39.36 -15.88
N GLU A 180 -29.23 -39.37 -15.42
CA GLU A 180 -29.77 -38.31 -14.57
C GLU A 180 -29.21 -38.38 -13.14
N TYR A 181 -29.02 -39.59 -12.61
CA TYR A 181 -28.38 -39.80 -11.31
C TYR A 181 -26.92 -39.33 -11.34
N GLU A 182 -26.15 -39.72 -12.36
CA GLU A 182 -24.77 -39.27 -12.52
C GLU A 182 -24.67 -37.75 -12.69
N ALA A 183 -25.55 -37.14 -13.48
CA ALA A 183 -25.60 -35.70 -13.65
C ALA A 183 -25.89 -34.97 -12.32
N ALA A 184 -26.88 -35.45 -11.56
CA ALA A 184 -27.23 -34.86 -10.27
C ALA A 184 -26.08 -34.98 -9.24
N LYS A 185 -25.36 -36.11 -9.24
CA LYS A 185 -24.22 -36.33 -8.35
C LYS A 185 -22.99 -35.49 -8.71
N ASN A 186 -22.73 -35.30 -10.00
CA ASN A 186 -21.70 -34.40 -10.48
C ASN A 186 -22.03 -32.94 -10.13
N GLU A 187 -23.30 -32.53 -10.28
CA GLU A 187 -23.76 -31.19 -9.89
C GLU A 187 -23.66 -30.99 -8.36
N GLN A 188 -24.00 -32.01 -7.57
CA GLN A 188 -23.80 -32.03 -6.12
C GLN A 188 -22.34 -31.76 -5.74
N GLY A 189 -21.39 -32.43 -6.40
CA GLY A 189 -19.97 -32.24 -6.19
C GLY A 189 -19.50 -30.82 -6.51
N ARG A 190 -19.92 -30.26 -7.66
CA ARG A 190 -19.55 -28.89 -8.07
C ARG A 190 -20.07 -27.84 -7.09
N ILE A 191 -21.34 -27.98 -6.67
CA ILE A 191 -21.94 -27.06 -5.71
C ILE A 191 -21.28 -27.20 -4.34
N GLY A 192 -20.96 -28.41 -3.90
CA GLY A 192 -20.20 -28.64 -2.67
C GLY A 192 -18.82 -27.97 -2.68
N SER A 193 -18.07 -28.10 -3.77
CA SER A 193 -16.77 -27.42 -3.93
C SER A 193 -16.89 -25.89 -3.87
N ARG A 194 -17.93 -25.33 -4.51
CA ARG A 194 -18.18 -23.88 -4.49
C ARG A 194 -18.57 -23.37 -3.11
N ILE A 195 -19.41 -24.12 -2.39
CA ILE A 195 -19.78 -23.82 -0.99
C ILE A 195 -18.53 -23.77 -0.12
N MET A 196 -17.66 -24.78 -0.21
CA MET A 196 -16.42 -24.85 0.55
C MET A 196 -15.47 -23.69 0.25
N GLU A 197 -15.35 -23.31 -1.03
CA GLU A 197 -14.56 -22.14 -1.45
C GLU A 197 -15.09 -20.84 -0.84
N ILE A 198 -16.42 -20.60 -0.94
CA ILE A 198 -17.04 -19.39 -0.41
C ILE A 198 -16.91 -19.35 1.13
N GLU A 199 -17.13 -20.47 1.82
CA GLU A 199 -16.95 -20.57 3.27
C GLU A 199 -15.52 -20.25 3.70
N GLN A 200 -14.52 -20.72 2.95
CA GLN A 200 -13.11 -20.41 3.22
C GLN A 200 -12.80 -18.92 3.02
N ILE A 201 -13.36 -18.29 1.98
CA ILE A 201 -13.22 -16.85 1.75
C ILE A 201 -13.87 -16.05 2.89
N LEU A 202 -15.09 -16.41 3.30
CA LEU A 202 -15.82 -15.74 4.37
C LEU A 202 -15.18 -15.91 5.75
N ASN A 203 -14.64 -17.10 6.05
CA ASN A 203 -13.94 -17.36 7.31
C ASN A 203 -12.65 -16.54 7.40
N ASN A 204 -11.88 -16.47 6.31
CA ASN A 204 -10.68 -15.64 6.25
C ASN A 204 -11.01 -14.14 6.34
N ALA A 205 -12.11 -13.70 5.72
CA ALA A 205 -12.60 -12.32 5.84
C ALA A 205 -13.01 -11.96 7.27
N GLN A 206 -13.66 -12.89 8.00
CA GLN A 206 -14.01 -12.70 9.41
C GLN A 206 -12.80 -12.61 10.34
N ILE A 207 -11.65 -13.21 10.01
CA ILE A 207 -10.41 -13.06 10.81
C ILE A 207 -9.87 -11.62 10.72
N ILE A 208 -10.17 -10.91 9.63
CA ILE A 208 -9.80 -9.49 9.45
C ILE A 208 -10.77 -8.57 10.21
N GLU A 209 -12.07 -8.91 10.25
CA GLU A 209 -13.09 -8.14 10.99
C GLU A 209 -13.08 -8.41 12.51
N ASN A 210 -12.85 -9.65 12.97
CA ASN A 210 -12.91 -10.06 14.38
C ASN A 210 -11.59 -9.89 15.13
N ALA A 211 -10.82 -8.90 14.73
CA ALA A 211 -9.62 -8.50 15.41
C ALA A 211 -9.93 -7.42 16.47
N GLU A 212 -11.15 -7.39 17.01
CA GLU A 212 -11.44 -6.65 18.24
C GLU A 212 -10.87 -7.44 19.42
N ALA A 213 -9.60 -7.17 19.73
CA ALA A 213 -9.04 -7.63 20.98
C ALA A 213 -9.86 -7.02 22.12
N SER A 214 -10.59 -7.86 22.85
CA SER A 214 -11.45 -7.42 23.95
C SER A 214 -10.67 -6.74 25.07
N GLU A 215 -9.35 -6.95 25.11
CA GLU A 215 -8.42 -6.42 26.09
C GLU A 215 -7.10 -6.03 25.41
N VAL A 216 -6.47 -4.96 25.90
CA VAL A 216 -5.16 -4.52 25.43
C VAL A 216 -4.08 -5.56 25.77
N GLY A 217 -3.61 -6.28 24.76
CA GLY A 217 -2.42 -7.15 24.83
C GLY A 217 -1.19 -6.58 24.11
N LEU A 218 -0.05 -7.25 24.27
CA LEU A 218 1.16 -6.96 23.50
C LEU A 218 0.92 -7.17 22.00
N GLY A 219 1.43 -6.25 21.18
CA GLY A 219 1.29 -6.25 19.72
C GLY A 219 0.08 -5.48 19.20
N HIS A 220 -0.90 -5.14 20.04
CA HIS A 220 -2.09 -4.40 19.64
C HIS A 220 -1.83 -2.90 19.46
N TRP A 221 -2.56 -2.34 18.49
CA TRP A 221 -2.79 -0.92 18.33
C TRP A 221 -3.95 -0.45 19.21
N ILE A 222 -3.75 0.72 19.79
CA ILE A 222 -4.63 1.33 20.77
C ILE A 222 -4.83 2.78 20.32
N ILE A 223 -6.09 3.20 20.23
CA ILE A 223 -6.45 4.59 20.01
C ILE A 223 -6.76 5.21 21.37
N LEU A 224 -6.02 6.26 21.71
CA LEU A 224 -6.13 6.96 22.98
C LEU A 224 -6.57 8.39 22.74
N ARG A 225 -7.51 8.87 23.55
CA ARG A 225 -7.85 10.30 23.62
C ARG A 225 -7.39 10.88 24.95
N ASN A 226 -6.56 11.91 24.91
CA ASN A 226 -6.21 12.67 26.10
C ASN A 226 -7.38 13.55 26.50
N LEU A 227 -7.94 13.36 27.69
CA LEU A 227 -9.12 14.10 28.16
C LEU A 227 -8.80 15.54 28.58
N ASP A 228 -7.52 15.86 28.80
CA ASP A 228 -7.09 17.18 29.24
C ASP A 228 -6.73 18.10 28.04
N THR A 229 -6.27 17.52 26.91
CA THR A 229 -5.96 18.26 25.67
C THR A 229 -6.93 17.99 24.52
N ASN A 230 -7.79 16.98 24.65
CA ASN A 230 -8.69 16.45 23.62
C ASN A 230 -7.97 15.98 22.34
N GLU A 231 -6.67 15.67 22.43
CA GLU A 231 -5.87 15.14 21.32
C GLU A 231 -5.94 13.60 21.29
N GLU A 232 -6.01 13.05 20.08
CA GLU A 232 -6.05 11.61 19.82
C GLU A 232 -4.70 11.08 19.34
N TYR A 233 -4.31 9.90 19.83
CA TYR A 233 -3.05 9.26 19.52
C TYR A 233 -3.27 7.78 19.22
N LYS A 234 -2.71 7.30 18.11
CA LYS A 234 -2.65 5.87 17.78
C LYS A 234 -1.28 5.31 18.16
N VAL A 235 -1.24 4.34 19.07
CA VAL A 235 0.01 3.72 19.57
C VAL A 235 -0.07 2.20 19.54
N ARG A 236 1.05 1.53 19.27
CA ARG A 236 1.18 0.07 19.34
C ARG A 236 1.91 -0.34 20.60
N LEU A 237 1.30 -1.19 21.42
CA LEU A 237 1.96 -1.70 22.62
C LEU A 237 2.97 -2.78 22.23
N VAL A 238 4.25 -2.57 22.53
CA VAL A 238 5.34 -3.49 22.15
C VAL A 238 6.26 -3.74 23.34
N THR A 239 7.19 -4.68 23.18
CA THR A 239 8.21 -4.93 24.20
C THR A 239 9.19 -3.74 24.31
N PRO A 240 9.90 -3.57 25.44
CA PRO A 240 10.86 -2.48 25.61
C PRO A 240 11.97 -2.44 24.56
N GLN A 241 12.33 -3.60 23.99
CA GLN A 241 13.37 -3.75 22.98
C GLN A 241 12.94 -3.23 21.61
N GLU A 242 11.64 -3.19 21.34
CA GLU A 242 11.04 -2.75 20.07
C GLU A 242 10.46 -1.34 20.15
N ALA A 243 10.57 -0.69 21.30
CA ALA A 243 9.96 0.58 21.60
C ALA A 243 10.56 1.71 20.77
N ASP A 244 9.69 2.50 20.15
CA ASP A 244 10.06 3.63 19.31
C ASP A 244 8.92 4.66 19.31
N ILE A 245 9.11 5.70 20.11
CA ILE A 245 8.11 6.75 20.36
C ILE A 245 7.77 7.49 19.05
N PHE A 246 8.73 7.66 18.14
CA PHE A 246 8.51 8.40 16.89
C PHE A 246 7.66 7.63 15.88
N ASN A 247 7.69 6.30 15.97
CA ASN A 247 6.89 5.42 15.12
C ASN A 247 5.66 4.87 15.83
N GLY A 248 5.23 5.52 16.92
CA GLY A 248 4.03 5.14 17.67
C GLY A 248 4.15 3.79 18.40
N LYS A 249 5.36 3.25 18.57
CA LYS A 249 5.60 1.99 19.30
C LYS A 249 5.84 2.28 20.77
N LEU A 250 4.82 2.07 21.59
CA LEU A 250 4.82 2.32 23.02
C LEU A 250 5.32 1.08 23.79
N SER A 251 6.37 1.26 24.59
CA SER A 251 6.87 0.20 25.48
C SER A 251 5.83 -0.20 26.53
N SER A 252 5.64 -1.51 26.71
CA SER A 252 4.85 -2.08 27.80
C SER A 252 5.36 -1.72 29.19
N ASP A 253 6.63 -1.35 29.33
CA ASP A 253 7.23 -0.90 30.60
C ASP A 253 7.07 0.60 30.87
N SER A 254 6.61 1.37 29.88
CA SER A 254 6.37 2.79 30.09
C SER A 254 5.21 3.03 31.07
N PRO A 255 5.17 4.17 31.79
CA PRO A 255 4.07 4.49 32.70
C PRO A 255 2.69 4.41 32.04
N LEU A 256 2.58 4.81 30.76
CA LEU A 256 1.37 4.69 29.97
C LEU A 256 1.13 3.23 29.54
N GLY A 257 2.14 2.53 29.04
CA GLY A 257 2.04 1.15 28.58
C GLY A 257 1.57 0.17 29.67
N ARG A 258 2.09 0.29 30.89
CA ARG A 258 1.65 -0.53 32.04
C ARG A 258 0.20 -0.28 32.43
N SER A 259 -0.25 0.97 32.32
CA SER A 259 -1.64 1.33 32.66
C SER A 259 -2.64 0.87 31.61
N LEU A 260 -2.20 0.65 30.37
CA LEU A 260 -3.06 0.21 29.27
C LEU A 260 -3.22 -1.31 29.20
N LEU A 261 -2.21 -2.07 29.62
CA LEU A 261 -2.21 -3.54 29.55
C LEU A 261 -3.41 -4.15 30.30
N GLY A 262 -4.22 -4.96 29.61
CA GLY A 262 -5.44 -5.58 30.15
C GLY A 262 -6.67 -4.67 30.27
N LYS A 263 -6.62 -3.44 29.74
CA LYS A 263 -7.77 -2.51 29.70
C LYS A 263 -8.67 -2.73 28.48
N LYS A 264 -9.90 -2.25 28.56
CA LYS A 264 -10.93 -2.39 27.52
C LYS A 264 -11.25 -1.06 26.85
N VAL A 265 -11.90 -1.11 25.70
CA VAL A 265 -12.46 0.08 25.05
C VAL A 265 -13.44 0.77 26.01
N GLY A 266 -13.31 2.09 26.17
CA GLY A 266 -14.07 2.91 27.11
C GLY A 266 -13.39 3.12 28.47
N ASP A 267 -12.31 2.39 28.80
CA ASP A 267 -11.60 2.60 30.06
C ASP A 267 -10.80 3.91 30.05
N VAL A 268 -10.82 4.61 31.18
CA VAL A 268 -10.00 5.80 31.42
C VAL A 268 -8.81 5.45 32.30
N VAL A 269 -7.60 5.67 31.79
CA VAL A 269 -6.34 5.44 32.51
C VAL A 269 -5.71 6.75 32.94
N LYS A 270 -5.20 6.78 34.18
CA LYS A 270 -4.53 7.94 34.76
C LYS A 270 -3.03 7.69 34.84
N VAL A 271 -2.25 8.48 34.12
CA VAL A 271 -0.81 8.28 33.99
C VAL A 271 -0.05 9.45 34.60
N LYS A 272 0.83 9.14 35.56
CA LYS A 272 1.75 10.12 36.14
C LYS A 272 2.99 10.21 35.25
N ALA A 273 3.20 11.36 34.64
CA ALA A 273 4.40 11.69 33.88
C ALA A 273 5.18 12.83 34.57
N PRO A 274 6.46 13.05 34.25
CA PRO A 274 7.26 14.10 34.88
C PRO A 274 6.67 15.52 34.74
N LYS A 275 5.87 15.77 33.70
CA LYS A 275 5.22 17.07 33.42
C LYS A 275 3.82 17.22 34.04
N GLY A 276 3.31 16.20 34.74
CA GLY A 276 1.96 16.24 35.31
C GLY A 276 1.24 14.89 35.22
N THR A 277 0.01 14.86 35.70
CA THR A 277 -0.85 13.68 35.59
C THR A 277 -1.85 13.88 34.45
N PHE A 278 -1.88 12.93 33.52
CA PHE A 278 -2.73 12.96 32.33
C PHE A 278 -3.75 11.84 32.39
N ARG A 279 -4.94 12.09 31.82
CA ARG A 279 -5.99 11.06 31.68
C ARG A 279 -6.19 10.72 30.21
N TYR A 280 -6.17 9.43 29.90
CA TYR A 280 -6.41 8.92 28.56
C TYR A 280 -7.61 7.99 28.57
N GLU A 281 -8.49 8.12 27.59
CA GLU A 281 -9.59 7.19 27.32
C GLU A 281 -9.24 6.30 26.14
N ILE A 282 -9.51 5.00 26.26
CA ILE A 282 -9.28 4.04 25.19
C ILE A 282 -10.49 4.04 24.24
N LEU A 283 -10.29 4.48 23.01
CA LEU A 283 -11.36 4.54 22.00
C LEU A 283 -11.44 3.29 21.13
N GLY A 284 -10.35 2.51 21.03
CA GLY A 284 -10.31 1.30 20.21
C GLY A 284 -9.06 0.45 20.45
N ILE A 285 -9.18 -0.86 20.24
CA ILE A 285 -8.10 -1.85 20.38
C ILE A 285 -8.17 -2.81 19.18
N GLY A 286 -7.05 -3.09 18.54
CA GLY A 286 -6.97 -4.10 17.47
C GLY A 286 -5.53 -4.50 17.13
N PRO A 287 -5.30 -5.60 16.42
CA PRO A 287 -3.96 -6.09 16.07
C PRO A 287 -3.25 -5.31 14.95
N GLU A 288 -3.91 -4.36 14.25
CA GLU A 288 -3.33 -3.54 13.17
C GLU A 288 -3.78 -2.04 13.14
#